data_AF-A0A2S5DI96-F1
#
_entry.id   AF-A0A2S5DI96-F1
#
_cell.length_a   1.000
_cell.length_b   1.000
_cell.length_c   1.000
_cell.angle_alpha   90.00
_cell.angle_beta   90.00
_cell.angle_gamma   90.00
#
_symmetry.space_group_name_H-M   'P 1'
#
loop_
_entity.id
_entity.type
_entity.pdbx_description
1 polymer ?
#
loop_
_entity_poly.entity_id
_entity_poly.type
_entity_poly.pdbx_seq_one_letter_code
_entity_poly.pdbx_strand_id
1 'polypeptide(L)'
;MLSIRALAAAEPERADFHGVQAAERNFGYGHLLFPSAVHALPRGKGKLDEEETLRLMPGSPAALPVAEARLSHADLALQAVDALRRQVAAEDLAAVTHIVVANASLNQRINESLSGRVQHALGLDDALPFAVGQSGTAGVYNALTLIEALCAQGGRVLLVAADKWLYPFFRAWGDLVAYGDGAAAMLLDRRGEGGIGRILSHAVLYGEAIANPWAHTPAALADRLLPQAAQAAAAALDKARIRPSDVDWLLPAGFGADFAGRVADELGIAPARRMARAGGHLSNADPLQALLELRAALRPGEQATALLWDSALCGLSGAMVAQISAAA
;
A
#
# COMPACT_ATOMS: atom_id res chain seq x y z
N MET A 1 7.24 18.76 1.77
CA MET A 1 8.34 17.80 2.05
C MET A 1 8.21 17.26 3.46
N LEU A 2 8.23 15.93 3.59
CA LEU A 2 8.10 15.22 4.87
C LEU A 2 9.41 14.49 5.18
N SER A 3 9.84 14.49 6.44
CA SER A 3 10.97 13.70 6.92
C SER A 3 10.49 12.32 7.37
N ILE A 4 11.16 11.26 6.91
CA ILE A 4 10.92 9.87 7.32
C ILE A 4 11.85 9.57 8.49
N ARG A 5 11.29 9.44 9.69
CA ARG A 5 12.05 9.19 10.92
C ARG A 5 12.38 7.71 11.10
N ALA A 6 11.37 6.89 10.91
CA ALA A 6 11.48 5.44 11.03
C ALA A 6 10.41 4.78 10.16
N LEU A 7 10.68 3.53 9.83
CA LEU A 7 9.85 2.70 8.97
C LEU A 7 9.98 1.26 9.45
N ALA A 8 8.88 0.54 9.53
CA ALA A 8 8.87 -0.87 9.84
C ALA A 8 7.70 -1.56 9.13
N ALA A 9 7.80 -2.88 8.97
CA ALA A 9 6.76 -3.69 8.37
C ALA A 9 6.58 -5.01 9.12
N ALA A 10 5.40 -5.58 8.95
CA ALA A 10 5.05 -6.94 9.31
C ALA A 10 4.55 -7.63 8.05
N GLU A 11 5.44 -8.41 7.42
CA GLU A 11 5.12 -9.28 6.29
C GLU A 11 4.94 -10.71 6.82
N PRO A 12 3.78 -11.34 6.60
CA PRO A 12 3.58 -12.75 6.90
C PRO A 12 4.49 -13.67 6.09
N GLU A 13 4.54 -14.94 6.47
CA GLU A 13 5.17 -15.96 5.64
C GLU A 13 4.51 -16.05 4.25
N ARG A 14 5.34 -16.34 3.24
CA ARG A 14 4.87 -16.52 1.88
C ARG A 14 4.35 -17.93 1.68
N ALA A 15 3.19 -18.03 1.04
CA ALA A 15 2.56 -19.29 0.65
C ALA A 15 2.19 -19.25 -0.84
N ASP A 16 2.21 -20.42 -1.47
CA ASP A 16 1.75 -20.56 -2.84
C ASP A 16 0.23 -20.32 -2.90
N PHE A 17 -0.16 -19.36 -3.73
CA PHE A 17 -1.55 -19.05 -4.00
C PHE A 17 -1.91 -19.41 -5.44
N HIS A 18 -2.89 -20.31 -5.57
CA HIS A 18 -3.34 -20.88 -6.85
C HIS A 18 -4.72 -20.36 -7.30
N GLY A 19 -5.32 -19.42 -6.55
CA GLY A 19 -6.70 -19.00 -6.74
C GLY A 19 -6.84 -17.63 -7.40
N VAL A 20 -8.09 -17.15 -7.43
CA VAL A 20 -8.43 -15.76 -7.80
C VAL A 20 -8.97 -15.00 -6.59
N GLN A 21 -9.81 -15.64 -5.77
CA GLN A 21 -10.38 -15.05 -4.55
C GLN A 21 -9.75 -15.63 -3.29
N ALA A 22 -9.78 -14.86 -2.21
CA ALA A 22 -9.42 -15.38 -0.89
C ALA A 22 -10.43 -16.46 -0.44
N ALA A 23 -9.92 -17.52 0.20
CA ALA A 23 -10.75 -18.62 0.70
C ALA A 23 -11.27 -18.36 2.14
N GLU A 24 -10.45 -17.73 2.97
CA GLU A 24 -10.77 -17.41 4.36
C GLU A 24 -11.90 -16.38 4.44
N ARG A 25 -12.84 -16.57 5.37
CA ARG A 25 -14.01 -15.70 5.56
C ARG A 25 -13.91 -14.95 6.88
N ASN A 26 -14.32 -13.68 6.89
CA ASN A 26 -14.48 -12.92 8.12
C ASN A 26 -15.88 -13.12 8.72
N PHE A 27 -15.97 -13.70 9.92
CA PHE A 27 -17.24 -13.79 10.65
C PHE A 27 -17.76 -12.43 11.14
N GLY A 28 -16.87 -11.45 11.38
CA GLY A 28 -17.24 -10.07 11.75
C GLY A 28 -18.07 -9.34 10.69
N TYR A 29 -17.93 -9.75 9.42
CA TYR A 29 -18.76 -9.30 8.31
C TYR A 29 -19.68 -10.40 7.77
N GLY A 30 -20.07 -11.36 8.61
CA GLY A 30 -21.02 -12.41 8.21
C GLY A 30 -22.32 -11.87 7.61
N HIS A 31 -22.72 -10.64 8.00
CA HIS A 31 -23.88 -9.95 7.43
C HIS A 31 -23.70 -9.57 5.94
N LEU A 32 -22.48 -9.36 5.46
CA LEU A 32 -22.18 -9.15 4.04
C LEU A 32 -22.30 -10.44 3.22
N LEU A 33 -22.39 -11.59 3.90
CA LEU A 33 -22.56 -12.90 3.26
C LEU A 33 -24.03 -13.32 3.16
N PHE A 34 -24.96 -12.54 3.70
CA PHE A 34 -26.38 -12.82 3.60
C PHE A 34 -26.90 -12.54 2.18
N PRO A 35 -27.92 -13.30 1.70
CA PRO A 35 -28.52 -13.04 0.39
C PRO A 35 -29.04 -11.61 0.21
N SER A 36 -29.47 -10.95 1.29
CA SER A 36 -29.90 -9.55 1.27
C SER A 36 -28.78 -8.55 1.02
N ALA A 37 -27.52 -8.93 1.25
CA ALA A 37 -26.33 -8.10 1.02
C ALA A 37 -25.74 -8.27 -0.40
N VAL A 38 -26.53 -8.81 -1.34
CA VAL A 38 -26.19 -8.96 -2.76
C VAL A 38 -25.46 -7.72 -3.31
N HIS A 39 -25.95 -6.52 -3.05
CA HIS A 39 -25.34 -5.27 -3.56
C HIS A 39 -23.92 -4.96 -3.05
N ALA A 40 -23.51 -5.56 -1.93
CA ALA A 40 -22.17 -5.40 -1.36
C ALA A 40 -21.18 -6.47 -1.85
N LEU A 41 -21.66 -7.47 -2.60
CA LEU A 41 -20.86 -8.55 -3.14
C LEU A 41 -20.48 -8.28 -4.61
N PRO A 42 -19.32 -8.78 -5.08
CA PRO A 42 -19.00 -8.82 -6.51
C PRO A 42 -20.18 -9.35 -7.34
N ARG A 43 -20.74 -8.50 -8.22
CA ARG A 43 -21.95 -8.73 -9.04
C ARG A 43 -23.20 -9.25 -8.32
N GLY A 44 -23.32 -9.10 -7.01
CA GLY A 44 -24.40 -9.78 -6.29
C GLY A 44 -24.12 -11.20 -5.84
N LYS A 45 -23.12 -11.87 -6.40
CA LYS A 45 -22.96 -13.32 -6.22
C LYS A 45 -21.87 -13.66 -5.22
N GLY A 46 -20.89 -12.78 -5.03
CA GLY A 46 -19.75 -12.98 -4.13
C GLY A 46 -18.71 -13.99 -4.63
N LYS A 47 -19.12 -14.96 -5.46
CA LYS A 47 -18.28 -15.95 -6.12
C LYS A 47 -18.16 -15.67 -7.61
N LEU A 48 -17.01 -16.06 -8.16
CA LEU A 48 -16.77 -16.15 -9.59
C LEU A 48 -17.50 -17.35 -10.20
N ASP A 49 -17.88 -17.21 -11.47
CA ASP A 49 -18.21 -18.35 -12.32
C ASP A 49 -16.94 -18.98 -12.94
N GLU A 50 -17.09 -20.11 -13.62
CA GLU A 50 -15.98 -20.88 -14.17
C GLU A 50 -15.22 -20.09 -15.25
N GLU A 51 -15.95 -19.40 -16.13
CA GLU A 51 -15.37 -18.57 -17.19
C GLU A 51 -14.52 -17.43 -16.61
N GLU A 52 -15.04 -16.73 -15.60
CA GLU A 52 -14.28 -15.69 -14.91
C GLU A 52 -13.06 -16.25 -14.17
N THR A 53 -13.21 -17.40 -13.52
CA THR A 53 -12.09 -18.05 -12.83
C THR A 53 -10.98 -18.33 -13.81
N LEU A 54 -11.28 -18.96 -14.95
CA LEU A 54 -10.29 -19.24 -15.99
C LEU A 54 -9.65 -17.96 -16.55
N ARG A 55 -10.43 -16.90 -16.75
CA ARG A 55 -9.94 -15.62 -17.29
C ARG A 55 -9.05 -14.83 -16.33
N LEU A 56 -9.28 -14.94 -15.02
CA LEU A 56 -8.59 -14.17 -13.98
C LEU A 56 -7.54 -14.98 -13.21
N MET A 57 -7.43 -16.28 -13.48
CA MET A 57 -6.43 -17.13 -12.85
C MET A 57 -5.01 -16.74 -13.31
N PRO A 58 -4.04 -16.64 -12.39
CA PRO A 58 -2.63 -16.46 -12.74
C PRO A 58 -2.09 -17.57 -13.64
N GLY A 59 -1.13 -17.25 -14.50
CA GLY A 59 -0.45 -18.24 -15.35
C GLY A 59 0.46 -19.18 -14.56
N SER A 60 0.94 -18.74 -13.38
CA SER A 60 1.73 -19.53 -12.44
C SER A 60 1.34 -19.21 -11.00
N PRO A 61 1.60 -20.12 -10.03
CA PRO A 61 1.36 -19.84 -8.62
C PRO A 61 2.11 -18.59 -8.18
N ALA A 62 1.40 -17.68 -7.50
CA ALA A 62 2.03 -16.51 -6.90
C ALA A 62 2.43 -16.86 -5.46
N ALA A 63 3.72 -16.70 -5.13
CA ALA A 63 4.19 -16.80 -3.75
C ALA A 63 3.85 -15.51 -3.00
N LEU A 64 2.70 -15.48 -2.33
CA LEU A 64 2.16 -14.28 -1.67
C LEU A 64 2.34 -14.36 -0.15
N PRO A 65 2.60 -13.24 0.53
CA PRO A 65 2.46 -13.18 1.99
C PRO A 65 0.99 -13.42 2.36
N VAL A 66 0.72 -14.47 3.12
CA VAL A 66 -0.64 -14.82 3.56
C VAL A 66 -0.62 -15.01 5.07
N ALA A 67 -1.34 -14.14 5.77
CA ALA A 67 -1.40 -14.21 7.23
C ALA A 67 -2.25 -15.39 7.68
N GLU A 68 -1.85 -16.02 8.80
CA GLU A 68 -2.64 -17.07 9.45
C GLU A 68 -4.09 -16.63 9.68
N ALA A 69 -5.03 -17.57 9.62
CA ALA A 69 -6.47 -17.26 9.70
C ALA A 69 -6.89 -16.51 10.99
N ARG A 70 -6.17 -16.72 12.10
CA ARG A 70 -6.46 -16.06 13.37
C ARG A 70 -5.96 -14.61 13.45
N LEU A 71 -5.07 -14.19 12.56
CA LEU A 71 -4.55 -12.82 12.55
C LEU A 71 -5.48 -11.92 11.75
N SER A 72 -5.91 -10.82 12.34
CA SER A 72 -6.58 -9.73 11.63
C SER A 72 -5.56 -8.76 11.03
N HIS A 73 -5.97 -7.91 10.09
CA HIS A 73 -5.09 -6.83 9.62
C HIS A 73 -4.71 -5.83 10.74
N ALA A 74 -5.49 -5.78 11.82
CA ALA A 74 -5.18 -4.97 12.97
C ALA A 74 -4.04 -5.58 13.79
N ASP A 75 -3.97 -6.91 13.86
CA ASP A 75 -2.86 -7.60 14.51
C ASP A 75 -1.57 -7.42 13.70
N LEU A 76 -1.65 -7.48 12.36
CA LEU A 76 -0.52 -7.12 11.49
C LEU A 76 -0.08 -5.68 11.71
N ALA A 77 -1.02 -4.74 11.78
CA ALA A 77 -0.72 -3.33 12.06
C ALA A 77 0.00 -3.14 13.39
N LEU A 78 -0.47 -3.81 14.45
CA LEU A 78 0.16 -3.78 15.77
C LEU A 78 1.57 -4.38 15.76
N GLN A 79 1.81 -5.44 14.98
CA GLN A 79 3.15 -6.00 14.79
C GLN A 79 4.09 -5.01 14.09
N ALA A 80 3.64 -4.35 13.03
CA ALA A 80 4.43 -3.34 12.33
C ALA A 80 4.72 -2.13 13.23
N VAL A 81 3.74 -1.69 14.01
CA VAL A 81 3.88 -0.59 14.98
C VAL A 81 4.84 -0.97 16.12
N ASP A 82 4.78 -2.19 16.64
CA ASP A 82 5.72 -2.66 17.66
C ASP A 82 7.15 -2.74 17.11
N ALA A 83 7.31 -3.22 15.87
CA ALA A 83 8.61 -3.21 15.18
C ALA A 83 9.15 -1.79 14.98
N LEU A 84 8.30 -0.80 14.68
CA LEU A 84 8.70 0.61 14.60
C LEU A 84 9.07 1.16 15.97
N ARG A 85 8.27 0.89 17.01
CA ARG A 85 8.51 1.32 18.39
C ARG A 85 9.88 0.89 18.89
N ARG A 86 10.35 -0.31 18.53
CA ARG A 86 11.69 -0.81 18.91
C ARG A 86 12.84 -0.04 18.26
N GLN A 87 12.59 0.73 17.21
CA GLN A 87 13.58 1.51 16.46
C GLN A 87 13.59 3.01 16.81
N VAL A 88 12.58 3.47 17.56
CA VAL A 88 12.34 4.89 17.82
C VAL A 88 12.51 5.18 19.31
N ALA A 89 13.13 6.32 19.63
CA ALA A 89 13.23 6.77 21.02
C ALA A 89 11.83 6.99 21.63
N ALA A 90 11.67 6.68 22.92
CA ALA A 90 10.37 6.77 23.58
C ALA A 90 9.81 8.19 23.54
N GLU A 91 10.67 9.20 23.65
CA GLU A 91 10.31 10.63 23.56
C GLU A 91 9.81 10.99 22.17
N ASP A 92 10.40 10.39 21.13
CA ASP A 92 10.00 10.67 19.76
C ASP A 92 8.61 10.12 19.45
N LEU A 93 8.32 8.92 19.97
CA LEU A 93 7.03 8.27 19.86
C LEU A 93 5.96 8.99 20.71
N ALA A 94 6.29 9.42 21.92
CA ALA A 94 5.40 10.18 22.80
C ALA A 94 5.00 11.53 22.20
N ALA A 95 5.84 12.11 21.32
CA ALA A 95 5.53 13.35 20.61
C ALA A 95 4.60 13.15 19.39
N VAL A 96 4.15 11.93 19.09
CA VAL A 96 3.15 11.69 18.04
C VAL A 96 1.84 12.39 18.41
N THR A 97 1.36 13.21 17.49
CA THR A 97 0.13 14.01 17.66
C THR A 97 -1.04 13.46 16.87
N HIS A 98 -0.76 12.66 15.83
CA HIS A 98 -1.78 12.12 14.94
C HIS A 98 -1.42 10.70 14.53
N ILE A 99 -2.41 9.83 14.47
CA ILE A 99 -2.29 8.46 13.94
C ILE A 99 -3.19 8.37 12.72
N VAL A 100 -2.58 8.10 11.57
CA VAL A 100 -3.27 7.98 10.28
C VAL A 100 -3.22 6.54 9.83
N VAL A 101 -4.36 5.91 9.69
CA VAL A 101 -4.43 4.53 9.19
C VAL A 101 -4.90 4.51 7.73
N ALA A 102 -4.18 3.83 6.84
CA ALA A 102 -4.61 3.55 5.47
C ALA A 102 -4.93 2.06 5.30
N ASN A 103 -6.14 1.73 4.85
CA ASN A 103 -6.56 0.36 4.59
C ASN A 103 -7.65 0.28 3.50
N ALA A 104 -7.76 -0.89 2.88
CA ALA A 104 -8.76 -1.22 1.85
C ALA A 104 -9.64 -2.41 2.25
N SER A 105 -9.07 -3.36 2.97
CA SER A 105 -9.69 -4.63 3.36
C SER A 105 -10.60 -4.49 4.58
N LEU A 106 -11.64 -5.33 4.62
CA LEU A 106 -12.60 -5.41 5.73
C LEU A 106 -12.26 -6.61 6.63
N ASN A 107 -11.27 -6.44 7.52
CA ASN A 107 -10.82 -7.47 8.45
C ASN A 107 -10.88 -7.03 9.93
N GLN A 108 -12.04 -6.50 10.35
CA GLN A 108 -12.36 -6.12 11.74
C GLN A 108 -13.83 -6.40 12.03
N ARG A 109 -14.28 -6.24 13.27
CA ARG A 109 -15.72 -6.10 13.56
C ARG A 109 -16.16 -4.66 13.25
N ILE A 110 -17.45 -4.47 12.96
CA ILE A 110 -18.00 -3.16 12.55
C ILE A 110 -17.82 -2.06 13.61
N ASN A 111 -17.68 -2.43 14.88
CA ASN A 111 -17.51 -1.54 16.01
C ASN A 111 -16.04 -1.41 16.47
N GLU A 112 -15.10 -2.03 15.75
CA GLU A 112 -13.67 -1.91 16.02
C GLU A 112 -13.05 -0.80 15.16
N SER A 113 -12.10 -0.08 15.75
CA SER A 113 -11.34 0.95 15.06
C SER A 113 -9.86 0.58 15.07
N LEU A 114 -9.27 0.38 13.89
CA LEU A 114 -7.83 0.16 13.76
C LEU A 114 -7.03 1.30 14.39
N SER A 115 -7.39 2.54 14.05
CA SER A 115 -6.67 3.72 14.50
C SER A 115 -6.76 3.87 16.02
N GLY A 116 -7.93 3.60 16.62
CA GLY A 116 -8.10 3.58 18.07
C GLY A 116 -7.34 2.44 18.76
N ARG A 117 -7.26 1.25 18.14
CA ARG A 117 -6.45 0.12 18.65
C ARG A 117 -4.96 0.46 18.65
N VAL A 118 -4.45 1.09 17.59
CA VAL A 118 -3.05 1.56 17.52
C VAL A 118 -2.78 2.62 18.58
N GLN A 119 -3.67 3.60 18.72
CA GLN A 119 -3.57 4.63 19.76
C GLN A 119 -3.46 4.01 21.16
N HIS A 120 -4.40 3.14 21.50
CA HIS A 120 -4.44 2.46 22.79
C HIS A 120 -3.20 1.61 23.04
N ALA A 121 -2.77 0.82 22.06
CA ALA A 121 -1.60 -0.05 22.20
C ALA A 121 -0.29 0.72 22.42
N LEU A 122 -0.22 1.97 21.95
CA LEU A 122 0.92 2.84 22.14
C LEU A 122 0.81 3.75 23.38
N GLY A 123 -0.35 3.80 24.04
CA GLY A 123 -0.60 4.72 25.15
C GLY A 123 -0.56 6.19 24.74
N LEU A 124 -0.94 6.50 23.50
CA LEU A 124 -0.92 7.86 22.93
C LEU A 124 -2.28 8.54 23.09
N ASP A 125 -2.71 8.74 24.33
CA ASP A 125 -4.07 9.19 24.67
C ASP A 125 -4.44 10.55 24.05
N ASP A 126 -3.45 11.43 23.86
CA ASP A 126 -3.63 12.76 23.27
C ASP A 126 -3.45 12.80 21.74
N ALA A 127 -2.98 11.70 21.12
CA ALA A 127 -2.80 11.65 19.68
C ALA A 127 -4.13 11.41 18.97
N LEU A 128 -4.50 12.24 18.00
CA LEU A 128 -5.76 12.10 17.27
C LEU A 128 -5.71 10.93 16.28
N PRO A 129 -6.53 9.86 16.43
CA PRO A 129 -6.51 8.72 15.52
C PRO A 129 -7.63 8.82 14.47
N PHE A 130 -7.30 8.62 13.19
CA PHE A 130 -8.31 8.49 12.14
C PHE A 130 -7.85 7.57 11.01
N ALA A 131 -8.81 7.10 10.22
CA ALA A 131 -8.58 6.23 9.08
C ALA A 131 -8.90 6.94 7.76
N VAL A 132 -8.05 6.71 6.75
CA VAL A 132 -8.25 7.07 5.35
C VAL A 132 -8.57 5.78 4.60
N GLY A 133 -9.87 5.55 4.39
CA GLY A 133 -10.37 4.37 3.69
C GLY A 133 -10.81 4.66 2.25
N GLN A 134 -11.47 3.67 1.63
CA GLN A 134 -12.15 3.81 0.33
C GLN A 134 -11.26 4.30 -0.83
N SER A 135 -9.95 4.09 -0.70
CA SER A 135 -8.94 4.54 -1.69
C SER A 135 -8.30 3.36 -2.45
N GLY A 136 -8.86 2.14 -2.28
CA GLY A 136 -8.24 0.91 -2.76
C GLY A 136 -6.81 0.76 -2.24
N THR A 137 -5.89 0.34 -3.11
CA THR A 137 -4.47 0.15 -2.81
C THR A 137 -3.71 1.47 -2.65
N ALA A 138 -4.26 2.57 -3.20
CA ALA A 138 -3.61 3.89 -3.24
C ALA A 138 -3.86 4.76 -1.98
N GLY A 139 -4.32 4.17 -0.86
CA GLY A 139 -4.70 4.91 0.35
C GLY A 139 -3.55 5.60 1.07
N VAL A 140 -2.32 5.06 1.04
CA VAL A 140 -1.14 5.76 1.56
C VAL A 140 -0.91 7.06 0.80
N TYR A 141 -0.96 7.05 -0.53
CA TYR A 141 -0.77 8.24 -1.34
C TYR A 141 -1.87 9.28 -1.07
N ASN A 142 -3.13 8.83 -0.95
CA ASN A 142 -4.24 9.70 -0.57
C ASN A 142 -4.01 10.35 0.81
N ALA A 143 -3.56 9.56 1.79
CA ALA A 143 -3.26 10.02 3.14
C ALA A 143 -2.13 11.07 3.17
N LEU A 144 -1.14 11.00 2.27
CA LEU A 144 -0.02 11.96 2.25
C LEU A 144 -0.44 13.41 2.10
N THR A 145 -1.56 13.70 1.42
CA THR A 145 -2.09 15.07 1.30
C THR A 145 -2.48 15.63 2.66
N LEU A 146 -3.19 14.83 3.47
CA LEU A 146 -3.59 15.22 4.82
C LEU A 146 -2.39 15.26 5.77
N ILE A 147 -1.50 14.26 5.69
CA ILE A 147 -0.28 14.19 6.50
C ILE A 147 0.60 15.42 6.27
N GLU A 148 0.78 15.84 5.01
CA GLU A 148 1.55 17.05 4.69
C GLU A 148 0.97 18.30 5.35
N ALA A 149 -0.36 18.46 5.34
CA ALA A 149 -1.03 19.58 6.01
C ALA A 149 -0.87 19.53 7.54
N LEU A 150 -1.01 18.35 8.16
CA LEU A 150 -0.85 18.16 9.60
C LEU A 150 0.60 18.46 10.03
N CYS A 151 1.59 17.94 9.31
CA CYS A 151 3.00 18.21 9.59
C CYS A 151 3.38 19.68 9.34
N ALA A 152 2.73 20.35 8.39
CA ALA A 152 2.91 21.79 8.18
C ALA A 152 2.49 22.61 9.40
N GLN A 153 1.44 22.18 10.09
CA GLN A 153 0.92 22.75 11.35
C GLN A 153 1.74 22.34 12.59
N GLY A 154 2.86 21.62 12.41
CA GLY A 154 3.71 21.16 13.50
C GLY A 154 3.36 19.79 14.05
N GLY A 155 2.42 19.07 13.41
CA GLY A 155 2.11 17.69 13.75
C GLY A 155 3.29 16.75 13.51
N ARG A 156 3.37 15.73 14.37
CA ARG A 156 4.12 14.50 14.14
C ARG A 156 3.14 13.36 13.94
N VAL A 157 3.30 12.62 12.86
CA VAL A 157 2.31 11.68 12.35
C VAL A 157 2.87 10.27 12.32
N LEU A 158 2.14 9.33 12.93
CA LEU A 158 2.32 7.91 12.71
C LEU A 158 1.37 7.45 11.60
N LEU A 159 1.90 7.18 10.41
CA LEU A 159 1.16 6.54 9.33
C LEU A 159 1.25 5.02 9.51
N VAL A 160 0.11 4.34 9.51
CA VAL A 160 0.02 2.87 9.55
C VAL A 160 -0.80 2.40 8.38
N ALA A 161 -0.25 1.52 7.57
CA ALA A 161 -0.93 0.90 6.45
C ALA A 161 -1.10 -0.59 6.73
N ALA A 162 -2.30 -1.15 6.57
CA ALA A 162 -2.52 -2.56 6.85
C ALA A 162 -3.69 -3.15 6.07
N ASP A 163 -3.45 -4.31 5.45
CA ASP A 163 -4.47 -5.04 4.72
C ASP A 163 -4.34 -6.56 4.89
N LYS A 164 -5.48 -7.24 4.98
CA LYS A 164 -5.59 -8.70 4.90
C LYS A 164 -6.80 -9.07 4.04
N TRP A 165 -6.53 -9.74 2.92
CA TRP A 165 -7.53 -10.03 1.90
C TRP A 165 -8.31 -11.29 2.25
N LEU A 166 -9.57 -11.09 2.61
CA LEU A 166 -10.53 -12.15 2.97
C LEU A 166 -11.64 -12.23 1.91
N TYR A 167 -12.32 -13.36 1.84
CA TYR A 167 -13.53 -13.49 1.01
C TYR A 167 -14.55 -12.38 1.36
N PRO A 168 -15.19 -11.72 0.37
CA PRO A 168 -15.23 -12.03 -1.06
C PRO A 168 -14.14 -11.32 -1.90
N PHE A 169 -13.15 -10.69 -1.26
CA PHE A 169 -12.11 -9.97 -1.98
C PHE A 169 -11.23 -10.90 -2.82
N PHE A 170 -10.75 -10.31 -3.91
CA PHE A 170 -9.92 -10.96 -4.90
C PHE A 170 -8.46 -10.78 -4.51
N ARG A 171 -7.70 -11.84 -4.72
CA ARG A 171 -6.25 -11.86 -4.56
C ARG A 171 -5.51 -11.88 -5.88
N ALA A 172 -6.15 -12.09 -7.03
CA ALA A 172 -5.45 -12.08 -8.31
C ALA A 172 -6.29 -11.55 -9.46
N TRP A 173 -5.61 -10.95 -10.44
CA TRP A 173 -6.13 -10.57 -11.75
C TRP A 173 -5.16 -11.07 -12.84
N GLY A 174 -5.09 -12.38 -13.02
CA GLY A 174 -4.08 -13.02 -13.85
C GLY A 174 -2.67 -12.59 -13.44
N ASP A 175 -1.82 -12.32 -14.43
CA ASP A 175 -0.44 -11.87 -14.20
C ASP A 175 -0.32 -10.34 -14.03
N LEU A 176 -1.45 -9.60 -14.02
CA LEU A 176 -1.42 -8.14 -13.78
C LEU A 176 -1.03 -7.82 -12.35
N VAL A 177 -1.69 -8.47 -11.37
CA VAL A 177 -1.46 -8.22 -9.95
C VAL A 177 -1.96 -9.40 -9.13
N ALA A 178 -1.23 -9.70 -8.06
CA ALA A 178 -1.67 -10.62 -7.02
C ALA A 178 -1.47 -9.99 -5.64
N TYR A 179 -2.46 -10.08 -4.76
CA TYR A 179 -2.51 -9.35 -3.50
C TYR A 179 -2.13 -10.22 -2.29
N GLY A 180 -1.09 -9.77 -1.59
CA GLY A 180 -0.66 -10.32 -0.30
C GLY A 180 -1.23 -9.55 0.87
N ASP A 181 -1.16 -10.17 2.05
CA ASP A 181 -1.48 -9.55 3.33
C ASP A 181 -0.23 -8.87 3.90
N GLY A 182 -0.40 -7.78 4.61
CA GLY A 182 0.74 -7.11 5.23
C GLY A 182 0.36 -5.84 5.95
N ALA A 183 1.29 -5.36 6.78
CA ALA A 183 1.20 -4.05 7.38
C ALA A 183 2.55 -3.36 7.43
N ALA A 184 2.54 -2.04 7.45
CA ALA A 184 3.71 -1.21 7.61
C ALA A 184 3.39 0.08 8.37
N ALA A 185 4.37 0.62 9.07
CA ALA A 185 4.25 1.85 9.83
C ALA A 185 5.40 2.80 9.49
N MET A 186 5.10 4.09 9.34
CA MET A 186 6.06 5.15 9.03
C MET A 186 5.85 6.33 9.98
N LEU A 187 6.92 6.77 10.64
CA LEU A 187 6.91 7.96 11.48
C LEU A 187 7.36 9.17 10.65
N LEU A 188 6.50 10.19 10.58
CA LEU A 188 6.64 11.36 9.73
C LEU A 188 6.58 12.66 10.53
N ASP A 189 7.43 13.62 10.19
CA ASP A 189 7.30 15.01 10.64
C ASP A 189 7.87 16.00 9.60
N ARG A 190 7.94 17.29 9.96
CA ARG A 190 8.56 18.36 9.14
C ARG A 190 9.88 18.89 9.74
N ARG A 191 10.29 18.44 10.92
CA ARG A 191 11.40 19.04 11.67
C ARG A 191 12.72 18.29 11.39
N GLY A 192 13.85 18.87 11.79
CA GLY A 192 15.11 18.19 12.14
C GLY A 192 16.01 17.65 11.02
N GLU A 193 17.32 17.78 11.24
CA GLU A 193 18.34 16.87 10.71
C GLU A 193 18.12 15.45 11.28
N GLY A 194 18.53 14.41 10.56
CA GLY A 194 18.36 13.01 10.97
C GLY A 194 17.08 12.30 10.46
N GLY A 195 17.01 10.99 10.67
CA GLY A 195 16.01 10.10 10.07
C GLY A 195 16.61 9.23 8.97
N ILE A 196 15.76 8.42 8.33
CA ILE A 196 16.18 7.46 7.30
C ILE A 196 15.90 7.95 5.88
N GLY A 197 15.19 9.06 5.70
CA GLY A 197 14.85 9.57 4.39
C GLY A 197 13.85 10.73 4.40
N ARG A 198 13.32 11.08 3.22
CA ARG A 198 12.36 12.17 3.00
C ARG A 198 11.39 11.82 1.88
N ILE A 199 10.15 12.29 1.99
CA ILE A 199 9.21 12.34 0.86
C ILE A 199 9.32 13.74 0.25
N LEU A 200 9.90 13.79 -0.95
CA LEU A 200 10.17 15.03 -1.69
C LEU A 200 8.87 15.59 -2.27
N SER A 201 8.05 14.73 -2.84
CA SER A 201 6.74 15.05 -3.39
C SER A 201 5.81 13.85 -3.37
N HIS A 202 4.52 14.13 -3.53
CA HIS A 202 3.48 13.13 -3.80
C HIS A 202 2.40 13.76 -4.68
N ALA A 203 1.74 12.91 -5.46
CA ALA A 203 0.59 13.27 -6.29
C ALA A 203 -0.48 12.18 -6.20
N VAL A 204 -1.74 12.59 -6.25
CA VAL A 204 -2.91 11.72 -6.23
C VAL A 204 -3.86 12.21 -7.31
N LEU A 205 -4.34 11.29 -8.13
CA LEU A 205 -5.31 11.55 -9.19
C LEU A 205 -6.59 10.80 -8.91
N TYR A 206 -7.70 11.50 -9.11
CA TYR A 206 -9.06 10.98 -8.99
C TYR A 206 -9.65 10.88 -10.39
N GLY A 207 -9.87 9.66 -10.84
CA GLY A 207 -10.45 9.30 -12.12
C GLY A 207 -11.74 8.48 -11.92
N GLU A 208 -12.22 7.92 -13.02
CA GLU A 208 -13.41 7.07 -12.98
C GLU A 208 -13.10 5.70 -12.38
N ALA A 209 -13.96 5.25 -11.48
CA ALA A 209 -13.89 3.88 -10.99
C ALA A 209 -14.18 2.90 -12.13
N ILE A 210 -13.43 1.80 -12.18
CA ILE A 210 -13.72 0.69 -13.08
C ILE A 210 -14.95 -0.02 -12.53
N ALA A 211 -16.12 0.23 -13.12
CA ALA A 211 -17.40 -0.27 -12.61
C ALA A 211 -17.51 -1.81 -12.58
N ASN A 212 -16.85 -2.48 -13.53
CA ASN A 212 -16.90 -3.93 -13.68
C ASN A 212 -15.50 -4.48 -14.01
N PRO A 213 -14.56 -4.48 -13.06
CA PRO A 213 -13.18 -4.87 -13.31
C PRO A 213 -13.07 -6.35 -13.67
N TRP A 214 -13.97 -7.19 -13.14
CA TRP A 214 -13.97 -8.62 -13.41
C TRP A 214 -14.54 -8.97 -14.79
N ALA A 215 -15.12 -8.06 -15.58
CA ALA A 215 -15.50 -8.34 -16.98
C ALA A 215 -14.33 -8.17 -17.96
N HIS A 216 -13.18 -7.67 -17.49
CA HIS A 216 -12.02 -7.38 -18.33
C HIS A 216 -10.96 -8.48 -18.19
N THR A 217 -10.24 -8.74 -19.29
CA THR A 217 -9.00 -9.54 -19.21
C THR A 217 -7.95 -8.77 -18.40
N PRO A 218 -6.95 -9.45 -17.81
CA PRO A 218 -5.82 -8.79 -17.16
C PRO A 218 -5.16 -7.71 -18.03
N ALA A 219 -4.95 -8.00 -19.33
CA ALA A 219 -4.39 -7.04 -20.28
C ALA A 219 -5.29 -5.81 -20.48
N ALA A 220 -6.61 -6.00 -20.64
CA ALA A 220 -7.55 -4.89 -20.80
C ALA A 220 -7.68 -4.03 -19.52
N LEU A 221 -7.50 -4.61 -18.33
CA LEU A 221 -7.39 -3.84 -17.09
C LEU A 221 -6.09 -3.05 -17.04
N ALA A 222 -4.97 -3.66 -17.43
CA ALA A 222 -3.68 -2.98 -17.52
C ALA A 222 -3.78 -1.74 -18.43
N ASP A 223 -4.41 -1.88 -19.59
CA ASP A 223 -4.62 -0.77 -20.54
C ASP A 223 -5.45 0.37 -19.95
N ARG A 224 -6.43 0.06 -19.08
CA ARG A 224 -7.26 1.06 -18.41
C ARG A 224 -6.54 1.77 -17.27
N LEU A 225 -5.69 1.06 -16.54
CA LEU A 225 -4.95 1.60 -15.39
C LEU A 225 -3.71 2.40 -15.82
N LEU A 226 -3.09 2.03 -16.95
CA LEU A 226 -1.82 2.60 -17.42
C LEU A 226 -1.80 4.13 -17.48
N PRO A 227 -2.78 4.82 -18.14
CA PRO A 227 -2.68 6.26 -18.32
C PRO A 227 -2.68 7.02 -17.00
N GLN A 228 -3.53 6.60 -16.05
CA GLN A 228 -3.67 7.26 -14.77
C GLN A 228 -2.47 6.97 -13.83
N ALA A 229 -1.94 5.75 -13.87
CA ALA A 229 -0.72 5.40 -13.15
C ALA A 229 0.48 6.24 -13.63
N ALA A 230 0.70 6.33 -14.95
CA ALA A 230 1.76 7.13 -15.53
C ALA A 230 1.58 8.63 -15.24
N GLN A 231 0.34 9.14 -15.33
CA GLN A 231 0.06 10.54 -15.03
C GLN A 231 0.31 10.88 -13.55
N ALA A 232 -0.05 10.00 -12.60
CA ALA A 232 0.22 10.22 -11.19
C ALA A 232 1.73 10.26 -10.92
N ALA A 233 2.47 9.31 -11.50
CA ALA A 233 3.92 9.25 -11.40
C ALA A 233 4.61 10.50 -12.00
N ALA A 234 4.19 10.93 -13.19
CA ALA A 234 4.67 12.16 -13.82
C ALA A 234 4.39 13.40 -12.96
N ALA A 235 3.17 13.52 -12.41
CA ALA A 235 2.81 14.63 -11.54
C ALA A 235 3.64 14.68 -10.25
N ALA A 236 4.00 13.52 -9.68
CA ALA A 236 4.90 13.46 -8.52
C ALA A 236 6.32 13.93 -8.89
N LEU A 237 6.85 13.47 -10.03
CA LEU A 237 8.17 13.91 -10.55
C LEU A 237 8.20 15.42 -10.80
N ASP A 238 7.18 15.96 -11.47
CA ASP A 238 7.04 17.39 -11.76
C ASP A 238 7.00 18.22 -10.47
N LYS A 239 6.21 17.80 -9.47
CA LYS A 239 6.14 18.46 -8.17
C LYS A 239 7.46 18.41 -7.41
N ALA A 240 8.26 17.35 -7.58
CA ALA A 240 9.62 17.26 -7.04
C ALA A 240 10.66 18.02 -7.86
N ARG A 241 10.35 18.42 -9.10
CA ARG A 241 11.28 18.97 -10.09
C ARG A 241 12.44 18.01 -10.39
N ILE A 242 12.12 16.72 -10.50
CA ILE A 242 13.07 15.64 -10.77
C ILE A 242 12.77 15.08 -12.15
N ARG A 243 13.79 14.92 -13.00
CA ARG A 243 13.60 14.27 -14.30
C ARG A 243 13.57 12.76 -14.12
N PRO A 244 12.89 12.01 -15.00
CA PRO A 244 12.92 10.54 -14.96
C PRO A 244 14.35 9.95 -14.96
N SER A 245 15.29 10.60 -15.64
CA SER A 245 16.71 10.21 -15.66
C SER A 245 17.45 10.36 -14.33
N ASP A 246 16.90 11.14 -13.40
CA ASP A 246 17.51 11.45 -12.11
C ASP A 246 16.93 10.56 -10.98
N VAL A 247 15.95 9.69 -11.29
CA VAL A 247 15.40 8.70 -10.37
C VAL A 247 16.34 7.50 -10.31
N ASP A 248 16.94 7.20 -9.17
CA ASP A 248 17.81 6.03 -9.02
C ASP A 248 17.02 4.72 -9.13
N TRP A 249 15.83 4.67 -8.52
CA TRP A 249 14.99 3.47 -8.50
C TRP A 249 13.51 3.75 -8.74
N LEU A 250 12.90 3.03 -9.68
CA LEU A 250 11.47 2.84 -9.77
C LEU A 250 11.10 1.60 -8.95
N LEU A 251 10.23 1.79 -7.96
CA LEU A 251 9.71 0.72 -7.11
C LEU A 251 8.23 0.50 -7.46
N PRO A 252 7.88 -0.56 -8.23
CA PRO A 252 6.48 -0.82 -8.57
C PRO A 252 5.72 -1.30 -7.32
N ALA A 253 4.43 -0.97 -7.21
CA ALA A 253 3.55 -1.41 -6.13
C ALA A 253 3.18 -2.92 -6.22
N GLY A 254 4.14 -3.82 -6.44
CA GLY A 254 3.89 -5.26 -6.50
C GLY A 254 3.06 -5.74 -7.71
N PHE A 255 2.77 -4.87 -8.68
CA PHE A 255 2.21 -5.24 -9.99
C PHE A 255 3.16 -6.16 -10.78
N GLY A 256 2.59 -6.94 -11.69
CA GLY A 256 3.34 -7.79 -12.62
C GLY A 256 4.36 -7.01 -13.45
N ALA A 257 5.48 -7.66 -13.75
CA ALA A 257 6.64 -7.04 -14.39
C ALA A 257 6.30 -6.35 -15.72
N ASP A 258 5.41 -6.93 -16.52
CA ASP A 258 4.98 -6.38 -17.80
C ASP A 258 4.25 -5.04 -17.62
N PHE A 259 3.26 -4.98 -16.72
CA PHE A 259 2.53 -3.73 -16.46
C PHE A 259 3.44 -2.67 -15.82
N ALA A 260 4.26 -3.07 -14.85
CA ALA A 260 5.25 -2.19 -14.25
C ALA A 260 6.24 -1.62 -15.30
N GLY A 261 6.65 -2.46 -16.25
CA GLY A 261 7.51 -2.07 -17.36
C GLY A 261 6.86 -1.04 -18.27
N ARG A 262 5.58 -1.23 -18.62
CA ARG A 262 4.82 -0.28 -19.44
C ARG A 262 4.72 1.10 -18.79
N VAL A 263 4.42 1.18 -17.49
CA VAL A 263 4.39 2.47 -16.76
C VAL A 263 5.77 3.13 -16.78
N ALA A 264 6.84 2.35 -16.60
CA ALA A 264 8.20 2.86 -16.67
C ALA A 264 8.57 3.38 -18.08
N ASP A 265 8.11 2.70 -19.13
CA ASP A 265 8.34 3.10 -20.52
C ASP A 265 7.63 4.41 -20.86
N GLU A 266 6.37 4.59 -20.42
CA GLU A 266 5.63 5.87 -20.55
C GLU A 266 6.36 7.05 -19.88
N LEU A 267 7.06 6.78 -18.78
CA LEU A 267 7.85 7.78 -18.06
C LEU A 267 9.27 7.96 -18.61
N GLY A 268 9.71 7.12 -19.56
CA GLY A 268 11.08 7.11 -20.06
C GLY A 268 12.14 6.64 -19.04
N ILE A 269 11.75 5.81 -18.06
CA ILE A 269 12.66 5.28 -17.04
C ILE A 269 13.32 3.99 -17.54
N ALA A 270 14.65 4.01 -17.61
CA ALA A 270 15.45 2.89 -18.11
C ALA A 270 15.24 1.59 -17.30
N PRO A 271 15.27 0.41 -17.94
CA PRO A 271 15.13 -0.89 -17.26
C PRO A 271 16.09 -1.10 -16.10
N ALA A 272 17.33 -0.61 -16.19
CA ALA A 272 18.33 -0.73 -15.13
C ALA A 272 17.99 0.03 -13.83
N ARG A 273 17.04 0.97 -13.89
CA ARG A 273 16.54 1.72 -12.72
C ARG A 273 15.29 1.07 -12.12
N ARG A 274 14.85 -0.11 -12.59
CA ARG A 274 13.68 -0.81 -12.07
C ARG A 274 14.12 -1.81 -11.02
N MET A 275 13.69 -1.64 -9.78
CA MET A 275 14.05 -2.58 -8.73
C MET A 275 13.22 -3.85 -8.88
N ALA A 276 13.90 -5.00 -8.94
CA ALA A 276 13.24 -6.30 -8.86
C ALA A 276 12.74 -6.52 -7.42
N ARG A 277 11.50 -6.99 -7.27
CA ARG A 277 10.88 -7.25 -5.97
C ARG A 277 10.33 -8.67 -5.93
N ALA A 278 10.32 -9.26 -4.73
CA ALA A 278 9.63 -10.52 -4.51
C ALA A 278 8.13 -10.25 -4.69
N GLY A 279 7.60 -10.58 -5.87
CA GLY A 279 6.31 -10.10 -6.36
C GLY A 279 5.12 -10.29 -5.43
N GLY A 280 3.98 -9.71 -5.80
CA GLY A 280 2.80 -9.60 -4.95
C GLY A 280 2.68 -8.21 -4.34
N HIS A 281 1.46 -7.70 -4.34
CA HIS A 281 1.12 -6.34 -3.93
C HIS A 281 0.52 -6.37 -2.52
N LEU A 282 1.18 -5.71 -1.57
CA LEU A 282 0.73 -5.65 -0.17
C LEU A 282 -0.30 -4.54 0.10
N SER A 283 -1.08 -4.19 -0.92
CA SER A 283 -2.05 -3.10 -0.87
C SER A 283 -1.42 -1.81 -0.32
N ASN A 284 -2.04 -1.17 0.67
CA ASN A 284 -1.56 0.07 1.27
C ASN A 284 -0.18 -0.07 1.95
N ALA A 285 0.20 -1.27 2.41
CA ALA A 285 1.51 -1.47 3.05
C ALA A 285 2.67 -1.51 2.04
N ASP A 286 2.36 -1.75 0.77
CA ASP A 286 3.34 -1.95 -0.30
C ASP A 286 4.35 -0.81 -0.49
N PRO A 287 3.94 0.48 -0.60
CA PRO A 287 4.90 1.57 -0.76
C PRO A 287 5.89 1.70 0.41
N LEU A 288 5.47 1.35 1.63
CA LEU A 288 6.33 1.38 2.81
C LEU A 288 7.28 0.18 2.80
N GLN A 289 6.78 -1.00 2.44
CA GLN A 289 7.61 -2.20 2.28
C GLN A 289 8.67 -2.01 1.19
N ALA A 290 8.29 -1.43 0.05
CA ALA A 290 9.20 -1.17 -1.06
C ALA A 290 10.37 -0.24 -0.64
N LEU A 291 10.11 0.77 0.19
CA LEU A 291 11.16 1.63 0.75
C LEU A 291 12.09 0.87 1.71
N LEU A 292 11.57 -0.08 2.50
CA LEU A 292 12.41 -0.94 3.36
C LEU A 292 13.31 -1.85 2.53
N GLU A 293 12.75 -2.50 1.50
CA GLU A 293 13.51 -3.35 0.60
C GLU A 293 14.62 -2.55 -0.10
N LEU A 294 14.32 -1.35 -0.61
CA LEU A 294 15.32 -0.48 -1.22
C LEU A 294 16.41 -0.12 -0.19
N ARG A 295 16.02 0.32 1.01
CA ARG A 295 16.96 0.68 2.06
C ARG A 295 17.91 -0.46 2.43
N ALA A 296 17.42 -1.70 2.45
CA ALA A 296 18.23 -2.89 2.72
C ALA A 296 19.18 -3.24 1.56
N ALA A 297 18.83 -2.87 0.33
CA ALA A 297 19.64 -3.11 -0.86
C ALA A 297 20.75 -2.06 -1.09
N LEU A 298 20.62 -0.88 -0.49
CA LEU A 298 21.63 0.19 -0.60
C LEU A 298 22.90 -0.14 0.18
N ARG A 299 24.05 0.33 -0.32
CA ARG A 299 25.33 0.18 0.40
C ARG A 299 25.39 1.13 1.60
N PRO A 300 26.10 0.78 2.68
CA PRO A 300 26.25 1.69 3.83
C PRO A 300 26.72 3.09 3.41
N GLY A 301 26.00 4.12 3.87
CA GLY A 301 26.24 5.52 3.52
C GLY A 301 25.65 6.00 2.19
N GLU A 302 25.09 5.10 1.38
CA GLU A 302 24.42 5.44 0.13
C GLU A 302 23.03 6.05 0.40
N GLN A 303 22.62 6.95 -0.48
CA GLN A 303 21.28 7.50 -0.56
C GLN A 303 20.76 7.32 -1.97
N ALA A 304 19.47 7.07 -2.12
CA ALA A 304 18.84 6.92 -3.41
C ALA A 304 17.51 7.66 -3.48
N THR A 305 17.23 8.21 -4.66
CA THR A 305 15.94 8.79 -5.02
C THR A 305 15.08 7.73 -5.69
N ALA A 306 13.92 7.46 -5.11
CA ALA A 306 12.97 6.47 -5.58
C ALA A 306 11.65 7.09 -6.02
N LEU A 307 11.09 6.56 -7.11
CA LEU A 307 9.72 6.80 -7.54
C LEU A 307 8.88 5.57 -7.21
N LEU A 308 7.77 5.78 -6.50
CA LEU A 308 6.78 4.77 -6.18
C LEU A 308 5.44 5.22 -6.74
N TRP A 309 4.65 4.28 -7.24
CA TRP A 309 3.31 4.56 -7.75
C TRP A 309 2.39 3.35 -7.56
N ASP A 310 1.09 3.61 -7.54
CA ASP A 310 0.03 2.62 -7.43
C ASP A 310 -1.22 3.11 -8.18
N SER A 311 -2.09 2.19 -8.59
CA SER A 311 -3.35 2.46 -9.24
C SER A 311 -4.43 1.47 -8.82
N ALA A 312 -5.52 1.99 -8.27
CA ALA A 312 -6.62 1.23 -7.73
C ALA A 312 -7.84 1.22 -8.66
N LEU A 313 -8.60 0.12 -8.62
CA LEU A 313 -9.82 -0.06 -9.41
C LEU A 313 -10.92 0.96 -9.08
N CYS A 314 -10.87 1.61 -7.91
CA CYS A 314 -11.80 2.68 -7.54
C CYS A 314 -11.54 4.02 -8.25
N GLY A 315 -10.58 4.06 -9.18
CA GLY A 315 -10.26 5.26 -9.95
C GLY A 315 -9.26 6.17 -9.23
N LEU A 316 -8.57 5.70 -8.19
CA LEU A 316 -7.46 6.46 -7.59
C LEU A 316 -6.12 5.93 -8.09
N SER A 317 -5.23 6.82 -8.48
CA SER A 317 -3.81 6.51 -8.70
C SER A 317 -2.97 7.49 -7.89
N GLY A 318 -1.91 6.99 -7.28
CA GLY A 318 -1.05 7.77 -6.41
C GLY A 318 0.41 7.51 -6.72
N ALA A 319 1.25 8.51 -6.51
CA ALA A 319 2.69 8.36 -6.61
C ALA A 319 3.42 9.25 -5.60
N MET A 320 4.63 8.84 -5.23
CA MET A 320 5.52 9.65 -4.41
C MET A 320 6.96 9.54 -4.90
N VAL A 321 7.69 10.65 -4.77
CA VAL A 321 9.14 10.67 -4.91
C VAL A 321 9.73 10.76 -3.52
N ALA A 322 10.54 9.76 -3.16
CA ALA A 322 11.19 9.67 -1.87
C ALA A 322 12.71 9.60 -2.03
N GLN A 323 13.44 10.14 -1.07
CA GLN A 323 14.87 9.91 -0.90
C GLN A 323 15.05 9.04 0.34
N ILE A 324 15.79 7.94 0.23
CA ILE A 324 16.04 7.01 1.35
C ILE A 324 17.53 6.75 1.50
N SER A 325 18.00 6.69 2.74
CA SER A 325 19.37 6.34 3.12
C SER A 325 19.45 4.86 3.47
N ALA A 326 20.61 4.26 3.20
CA ALA A 326 20.92 2.88 3.57
C ALA A 326 20.68 2.59 5.06
N ALA A 327 20.55 1.31 5.39
CA ALA A 327 20.67 0.87 6.76
C ALA A 327 22.06 1.21 7.33
N ALA A 328 22.09 1.63 8.59
CA ALA A 328 23.33 1.87 9.33
C ALA A 328 24.01 0.55 9.68
#